data_AF-A0A925KB24-F1
#
_entry.id   AF-A0A925KB24-F1
#
_cell.length_a   1.000
_cell.length_b   1.000
_cell.length_c   1.000
_cell.angle_alpha   90.00
_cell.angle_beta   90.00
_cell.angle_gamma   90.00
#
_symmetry.space_group_name_H-M   'P 1'
#
loop_
_entity.id
_entity.type
_entity.pdbx_description
1 polymer ?
#
loop_
_entity_poly.entity_id
_entity_poly.type
_entity_poly.pdbx_seq_one_letter_code
_entity_poly.pdbx_strand_id
1 'polypeptide(L)'
;MSNDLSITSLVLQASLVVQLVMAGLLAISLASWTVIFGKLFGLKRVRRGNEDFEREFWSGKSLTEMNQAVTNKPLTAPLERIFASGMREFLKLREKRLDAGAQLDGARRAMRASYQRELDVVESNLSFLASVGSVSPYVGLFGTVWGIMHAFTGLASLQQVTLASVAPGIAEA
;
A
#
# COMPACT_ATOMS: atom_id res chain seq x y z
N MET A 1 6.65 -46.27 13.31
CA MET A 1 6.64 -46.23 11.83
C MET A 1 5.98 -44.93 11.45
N SER A 2 6.71 -44.07 10.74
CA SER A 2 6.34 -42.71 10.32
C SER A 2 6.01 -41.74 11.47
N ASN A 3 7.03 -41.15 12.11
CA ASN A 3 6.83 -39.85 12.73
C ASN A 3 6.59 -38.88 11.57
N ASP A 4 5.33 -38.70 11.20
CA ASP A 4 4.91 -37.73 10.22
C ASP A 4 5.31 -36.35 10.75
N LEU A 5 6.49 -35.89 10.33
CA LEU A 5 6.91 -34.50 10.34
C LEU A 5 5.99 -33.74 9.37
N SER A 6 4.70 -33.71 9.67
CA SER A 6 3.74 -32.86 9.01
C SER A 6 4.00 -31.43 9.45
N ILE A 7 4.03 -30.49 8.51
CA ILE A 7 4.14 -29.05 8.80
C ILE A 7 3.09 -28.63 9.85
N THR A 8 1.90 -29.23 9.79
CA THR A 8 0.84 -28.98 10.79
C THR A 8 1.20 -29.48 12.18
N SER A 9 1.89 -30.62 12.30
CA SER A 9 2.35 -31.18 13.58
C SER A 9 3.37 -30.26 14.23
N LEU A 10 4.35 -29.76 13.47
CA LEU A 10 5.38 -28.82 13.94
C LEU A 10 4.76 -27.50 14.40
N VAL A 11 3.81 -26.96 13.63
CA VAL A 11 3.11 -25.73 14.02
C VAL A 11 2.27 -25.95 15.29
N LEU A 12 1.61 -27.09 15.44
CA LEU A 12 0.77 -27.40 16.60
C LEU A 12 1.58 -27.69 17.88
N GLN A 13 2.82 -28.18 17.74
CA GLN A 13 3.72 -28.45 18.86
C GLN A 13 4.50 -27.20 19.33
N ALA A 14 4.59 -26.17 18.48
CA ALA A 14 5.19 -24.90 18.83
C ALA A 14 4.49 -24.20 20.00
N SER A 15 5.25 -23.39 20.74
CA SER A 15 4.70 -22.58 21.83
C SER A 15 3.58 -21.64 21.34
N LEU A 16 2.60 -21.36 22.20
CA LEU A 16 1.46 -20.49 21.86
C LEU A 16 1.90 -19.12 21.31
N VAL A 17 3.03 -18.58 21.78
CA VAL A 17 3.60 -17.33 21.27
C VAL A 17 4.06 -17.47 19.81
N VAL A 18 4.77 -18.55 19.47
CA VAL A 18 5.25 -18.81 18.10
C VAL A 18 4.08 -19.02 17.15
N GLN A 19 3.04 -19.73 17.60
CA GLN A 19 1.79 -19.89 16.83
C GLN A 19 1.11 -18.55 16.54
N LEU A 20 1.02 -17.66 17.54
CA LEU A 20 0.45 -16.31 17.36
C LEU A 20 1.29 -15.46 16.40
N VAL A 21 2.62 -15.54 16.47
CA VAL A 21 3.53 -14.85 15.54
C VAL A 21 3.29 -15.32 14.11
N MET A 22 3.28 -16.62 13.86
CA MET A 22 3.02 -17.18 12.52
C MET A 22 1.63 -16.81 12.00
N ALA A 23 0.59 -16.94 12.83
CA ALA A 23 -0.77 -16.57 12.47
C ALA A 23 -0.90 -15.07 12.14
N GLY A 24 -0.25 -14.22 12.93
CA GLY A 24 -0.20 -12.77 12.70
C GLY A 24 0.50 -12.41 11.40
N LEU A 25 1.67 -13.01 11.13
CA LEU A 25 2.40 -12.82 9.86
C LEU A 25 1.57 -13.28 8.66
N LEU A 26 0.85 -14.39 8.78
CA LEU A 26 -0.04 -14.88 7.73
C LEU A 26 -1.21 -13.92 7.48
N ALA A 27 -1.86 -13.41 8.53
CA ALA A 27 -2.92 -12.42 8.40
C ALA A 27 -2.42 -11.11 7.75
N ILE A 28 -1.25 -10.62 8.17
CA ILE A 28 -0.61 -9.41 7.59
C ILE A 28 -0.22 -9.64 6.13
N SER A 29 0.24 -10.84 5.76
CA SER A 29 0.53 -11.21 4.38
C SER A 29 -0.72 -11.14 3.51
N LEU A 30 -1.83 -11.73 3.96
CA LEU A 30 -3.13 -11.65 3.27
C LEU A 30 -3.60 -10.20 3.12
N ALA A 31 -3.52 -9.40 4.19
CA ALA A 31 -3.85 -7.97 4.14
C ALA A 31 -2.97 -7.23 3.12
N SER A 32 -1.66 -7.51 3.09
CA SER A 32 -0.74 -6.89 2.13
C SER A 32 -1.12 -7.19 0.68
N TRP A 33 -1.48 -8.45 0.38
CA TRP A 33 -1.97 -8.82 -0.94
C TRP A 33 -3.22 -8.06 -1.36
N THR A 34 -4.18 -7.85 -0.44
CA THR A 34 -5.38 -7.05 -0.76
C THR A 34 -5.04 -5.61 -1.15
N VAL A 35 -4.08 -4.98 -0.45
CA VAL A 35 -3.61 -3.63 -0.75
C VAL A 35 -2.84 -3.60 -2.07
N ILE A 36 -1.96 -4.57 -2.33
CA ILE A 36 -1.17 -4.68 -3.56
C ILE A 36 -2.10 -4.77 -4.78
N PHE A 37 -3.06 -5.70 -4.77
CA PHE A 37 -4.01 -5.83 -5.88
C PHE A 37 -4.88 -4.57 -6.05
N GLY A 38 -5.36 -4.00 -4.95
CA GLY A 38 -6.10 -2.73 -4.98
C GLY A 38 -5.31 -1.61 -5.66
N LYS A 39 -4.02 -1.48 -5.34
CA LYS A 39 -3.12 -0.50 -5.98
C LYS A 39 -2.85 -0.80 -7.44
N LEU A 40 -2.60 -2.06 -7.81
CA LEU A 40 -2.36 -2.45 -9.20
C LEU A 40 -3.55 -2.10 -10.10
N PHE A 41 -4.76 -2.43 -9.68
CA PHE A 41 -5.97 -2.11 -10.44
C PHE A 41 -6.28 -0.62 -10.44
N GLY A 42 -6.13 0.05 -9.29
CA GLY A 42 -6.34 1.49 -9.17
C GLY A 42 -5.39 2.30 -10.06
N LEU A 43 -4.10 1.99 -10.02
CA LEU A 43 -3.08 2.68 -10.81
C LEU A 43 -3.25 2.43 -12.32
N LYS A 44 -3.64 1.22 -12.71
CA LYS A 44 -3.97 0.90 -14.11
C LYS A 44 -5.14 1.74 -14.62
N ARG A 45 -6.19 1.93 -13.78
CA ARG A 45 -7.34 2.78 -14.12
C ARG A 45 -6.95 4.25 -14.25
N VAL A 46 -6.17 4.76 -13.29
CA VAL A 46 -5.65 6.14 -13.31
C VAL A 46 -4.81 6.38 -14.56
N ARG A 47 -3.88 5.48 -14.88
CA ARG A 47 -3.02 5.59 -16.05
C ARG A 47 -3.82 5.66 -17.35
N ARG A 48 -4.78 4.75 -17.52
CA ARG A 48 -5.63 4.74 -18.71
C ARG A 48 -6.44 6.02 -18.84
N GLY A 49 -7.09 6.48 -17.76
CA GLY A 49 -7.85 7.72 -17.77
C GLY A 49 -6.99 8.95 -18.07
N ASN A 50 -5.76 8.98 -17.55
CA ASN A 50 -4.79 10.04 -17.83
C ASN A 50 -4.36 10.02 -19.31
N GLU A 51 -4.03 8.86 -19.86
CA GLU A 51 -3.65 8.70 -21.28
C GLU A 51 -4.81 9.13 -22.22
N ASP A 52 -6.05 8.79 -21.86
CA ASP A 52 -7.24 9.18 -22.63
C ASP A 52 -7.42 10.71 -22.63
N PHE A 53 -7.32 11.36 -21.47
CA PHE A 53 -7.41 12.81 -21.34
C PHE A 53 -6.24 13.52 -22.03
N GLU A 54 -5.02 13.00 -21.90
CA GLU A 54 -3.83 13.58 -22.53
C GLU A 54 -3.95 13.59 -24.05
N ARG A 55 -4.44 12.51 -24.67
CA ARG A 55 -4.71 12.49 -26.12
C ARG A 55 -5.72 13.55 -26.53
N GLU A 56 -6.77 13.75 -25.73
CA GLU A 56 -7.75 14.81 -25.98
C GLU A 56 -7.13 16.21 -25.83
N PHE A 57 -6.29 16.41 -24.81
CA PHE A 57 -5.58 17.66 -24.57
C PHE A 57 -4.68 18.06 -25.75
N TRP A 58 -3.93 17.10 -26.29
CA TRP A 58 -3.02 17.35 -27.42
C TRP A 58 -3.68 17.28 -28.79
N SER A 59 -4.96 16.93 -28.89
CA SER A 59 -5.69 16.83 -30.17
C SER A 59 -5.97 18.16 -30.86
N GLY A 60 -5.59 19.29 -30.25
CA GLY A 60 -5.79 20.64 -30.80
C GLY A 60 -7.13 21.28 -30.44
N LYS A 61 -7.91 20.68 -29.52
CA LYS A 61 -9.13 21.30 -28.98
C LYS A 61 -8.81 22.58 -28.22
N SER A 62 -9.72 23.54 -28.28
CA SER A 62 -9.58 24.76 -27.48
C SER A 62 -9.76 24.45 -25.99
N LEU A 63 -9.09 25.23 -25.13
CA LEU A 63 -9.22 25.09 -23.67
C LEU A 63 -10.67 25.26 -23.19
N THR A 64 -11.46 26.07 -23.90
CA THR A 64 -12.90 26.28 -23.63
C THR A 64 -13.73 25.04 -23.94
N GLU A 65 -13.48 24.37 -25.07
CA GLU A 65 -14.15 23.13 -25.43
C GLU A 65 -13.79 22.01 -24.44
N MET A 66 -12.52 21.91 -24.06
CA MET A 66 -12.08 20.95 -23.03
C MET A 66 -12.77 21.21 -21.69
N ASN A 67 -12.89 22.47 -21.27
CA ASN A 67 -13.58 22.81 -20.02
C ASN A 67 -15.05 22.39 -20.03
N GLN A 68 -15.75 22.57 -21.16
CA GLN A 68 -17.13 22.12 -21.32
C GLN A 68 -17.22 20.58 -21.27
N ALA A 69 -16.34 19.89 -21.99
CA ALA A 69 -16.28 18.43 -21.98
C ALA A 69 -16.05 17.86 -20.58
N VAL A 70 -15.18 18.49 -19.79
CA VAL A 70 -14.85 18.14 -18.40
C VAL A 70 -15.98 18.49 -17.43
N THR A 71 -16.76 19.54 -17.70
CA THR A 71 -17.90 19.95 -16.86
C THR A 71 -19.13 19.06 -17.08
N ASN A 72 -19.32 18.56 -18.29
CA ASN A 72 -20.50 17.77 -18.69
C ASN A 72 -20.40 16.28 -18.34
N LYS A 73 -19.28 15.82 -17.78
CA LYS A 73 -19.08 14.42 -17.39
C LYS A 73 -18.54 14.34 -15.95
N PRO A 74 -18.82 13.24 -15.22
CA PRO A 74 -18.13 12.99 -13.96
C PRO A 74 -16.64 12.84 -14.22
N LEU A 75 -15.84 13.53 -13.41
CA LEU A 75 -14.38 13.48 -13.50
C LEU A 75 -13.89 12.11 -13.01
N THR A 76 -13.23 11.37 -13.87
CA THR A 76 -12.79 10.01 -13.56
C THR A 76 -11.26 9.90 -13.51
N ALA A 77 -10.55 10.74 -14.25
CA ALA A 77 -9.10 10.76 -14.26
C ALA A 77 -8.52 11.88 -13.36
N PRO A 78 -7.42 11.63 -12.64
CA PRO A 78 -6.72 12.66 -11.88
C PRO A 78 -6.32 13.88 -12.71
N LEU A 79 -5.83 13.69 -13.95
CA LEU A 79 -5.48 14.81 -14.83
C LEU A 79 -6.69 15.69 -15.19
N GLU A 80 -7.87 15.09 -15.41
CA GLU A 80 -9.12 15.84 -15.64
C GLU A 80 -9.47 16.72 -14.43
N ARG A 81 -9.32 16.19 -13.22
CA ARG A 81 -9.58 16.93 -11.97
C ARG A 81 -8.62 18.09 -11.77
N ILE A 82 -7.34 17.86 -12.06
CA ILE A 82 -6.30 18.90 -12.00
C ILE A 82 -6.63 20.01 -13.01
N PHE A 83 -6.91 19.67 -14.26
CA PHE A 83 -7.30 20.63 -15.30
C PHE A 83 -8.56 21.41 -14.90
N ALA A 84 -9.61 20.73 -14.44
CA ALA A 84 -10.86 21.36 -13.99
C ALA A 84 -10.63 22.38 -12.88
N SER A 85 -9.76 22.04 -11.91
CA SER A 85 -9.42 22.94 -10.80
C SER A 85 -8.70 24.21 -11.29
N GLY A 86 -7.76 24.06 -12.22
CA GLY A 86 -7.01 25.17 -12.82
C GLY A 86 -7.90 26.08 -13.64
N MET A 87 -8.74 25.49 -14.49
CA MET A 87 -9.66 26.23 -15.36
C MET A 87 -10.73 26.97 -14.56
N ARG A 88 -11.28 26.34 -13.51
CA ARG A 88 -12.24 26.99 -12.62
C ARG A 88 -11.64 28.23 -11.94
N GLU A 89 -10.41 28.13 -11.43
CA GLU A 89 -9.75 29.27 -10.80
C GLU A 89 -9.38 30.34 -11.84
N PHE A 90 -8.89 29.95 -13.01
CA PHE A 90 -8.60 30.88 -14.11
C PHE A 90 -9.83 31.70 -14.51
N LEU A 91 -10.97 31.04 -14.77
CA LEU A 91 -12.22 31.69 -15.16
C LEU A 91 -12.73 32.64 -14.08
N LYS A 92 -12.69 32.20 -12.81
CA LYS A 92 -13.07 33.01 -11.65
C LYS A 92 -12.21 34.27 -11.49
N LEU A 93 -10.91 34.20 -11.71
CA LEU A 93 -10.02 35.36 -11.63
C LEU A 93 -10.16 36.29 -12.84
N ARG A 94 -10.46 35.72 -14.01
CA ARG A 94 -10.78 36.46 -15.24
C ARG A 94 -12.08 37.26 -15.09
N GLU A 95 -13.11 36.68 -14.48
CA GLU A 95 -14.37 37.39 -14.15
C GLU A 95 -14.13 38.59 -13.23
N LYS A 96 -13.18 38.46 -12.30
CA LYS A 96 -12.73 39.55 -11.42
C LYS A 96 -11.84 40.60 -12.10
N ARG A 97 -11.53 40.45 -13.40
CA ARG A 97 -10.69 41.35 -14.19
C ARG A 97 -9.31 41.61 -13.58
N LEU A 98 -8.75 40.60 -12.90
CA LEU A 98 -7.38 40.64 -12.42
C LEU A 98 -6.38 40.62 -13.59
N ASP A 99 -5.15 41.05 -13.35
CA ASP A 99 -4.08 40.97 -14.35
C ASP A 99 -3.84 39.54 -14.85
N ALA A 100 -3.37 39.41 -16.10
CA ALA A 100 -3.08 38.12 -16.72
C ALA A 100 -2.09 37.27 -15.91
N GLY A 101 -1.08 37.89 -15.30
CA GLY A 101 -0.14 37.20 -14.42
C GLY A 101 -0.84 36.59 -13.21
N ALA A 102 -1.71 37.37 -12.55
CA ALA A 102 -2.46 36.91 -11.40
C ALA A 102 -3.44 35.77 -11.74
N GLN A 103 -4.07 35.81 -12.93
CA GLN A 103 -4.95 34.74 -13.42
C GLN A 103 -4.16 33.43 -13.61
N LEU A 104 -3.01 33.48 -14.28
CA LEU A 104 -2.16 32.32 -14.54
C LEU A 104 -1.58 31.74 -13.25
N ASP A 105 -1.13 32.58 -12.33
CA ASP A 105 -0.60 32.15 -11.04
C ASP A 105 -1.68 31.50 -10.18
N GLY A 106 -2.89 32.06 -10.17
CA GLY A 106 -4.04 31.45 -9.51
C GLY A 106 -4.36 30.06 -10.05
N ALA A 107 -4.44 29.92 -11.38
CA ALA A 107 -4.66 28.64 -12.04
C ALA A 107 -3.56 27.62 -11.71
N ARG A 108 -2.28 28.03 -11.76
CA ARG A 108 -1.13 27.19 -11.40
C ARG A 108 -1.19 26.72 -9.95
N ARG A 109 -1.54 27.62 -9.01
CA ARG A 109 -1.71 27.25 -7.60
C ARG A 109 -2.85 26.25 -7.41
N ALA A 110 -3.99 26.47 -8.05
CA ALA A 110 -5.12 25.55 -7.98
C ALA A 110 -4.76 24.16 -8.53
N MET A 111 -4.08 24.10 -9.69
CA MET A 111 -3.59 22.85 -10.27
C MET A 111 -2.59 22.15 -9.35
N ARG A 112 -1.62 22.86 -8.75
CA ARG A 112 -0.67 22.28 -7.79
C ARG A 112 -1.37 21.72 -6.56
N ALA A 113 -2.35 22.44 -6.01
CA ALA A 113 -3.12 21.97 -4.87
C ALA A 113 -3.94 20.72 -5.21
N SER A 114 -4.55 20.67 -6.40
CA SER A 114 -5.26 19.47 -6.85
C SER A 114 -4.29 18.31 -7.07
N TYR A 115 -3.14 18.55 -7.72
CA TYR A 115 -2.11 17.54 -7.95
C TYR A 115 -1.66 16.87 -6.66
N GLN A 116 -1.38 17.64 -5.61
CA GLN A 116 -0.99 17.07 -4.33
C GLN A 116 -2.10 16.21 -3.72
N ARG A 117 -3.37 16.65 -3.79
CA ARG A 117 -4.49 15.83 -3.31
C ARG A 117 -4.66 14.53 -4.11
N GLU A 118 -4.44 14.56 -5.43
CA GLU A 118 -4.46 13.33 -6.24
C GLU A 118 -3.32 12.39 -5.85
N LEU A 119 -2.11 12.93 -5.64
CA LEU A 119 -0.97 12.16 -5.17
C LEU A 119 -1.24 11.51 -3.82
N ASP A 120 -1.74 12.26 -2.84
CA ASP A 120 -2.07 11.73 -1.50
C ASP A 120 -3.04 10.53 -1.60
N VAL A 121 -4.04 10.63 -2.49
CA VAL A 121 -4.99 9.53 -2.75
C VAL A 121 -4.29 8.32 -3.37
N VAL A 122 -3.41 8.53 -4.34
CA VAL A 122 -2.64 7.46 -5.01
C VAL A 122 -1.59 6.85 -4.09
N GLU A 123 -1.05 7.59 -3.13
CA GLU A 123 -0.04 7.13 -2.18
C GLU A 123 -0.62 6.50 -0.91
N SER A 124 -1.92 6.66 -0.66
CA SER A 124 -2.63 6.03 0.48
C SER A 124 -2.26 4.56 0.67
N ASN A 125 -2.08 4.10 1.89
CA ASN A 125 -1.71 2.70 2.23
C ASN A 125 -0.31 2.23 1.75
N LEU A 126 0.48 3.05 1.03
CA LEU A 126 1.88 2.70 0.74
C LEU A 126 2.71 2.65 2.02
N SER A 127 2.46 3.55 2.97
CA SER A 127 3.12 3.54 4.28
C SER A 127 2.85 2.24 5.04
N PHE A 128 1.64 1.69 4.95
CA PHE A 128 1.32 0.39 5.54
C PHE A 128 2.16 -0.73 4.93
N LEU A 129 2.25 -0.82 3.60
CA LEU A 129 3.08 -1.81 2.93
C LEU A 129 4.57 -1.66 3.27
N ALA A 130 5.05 -0.41 3.37
CA ALA A 130 6.42 -0.12 3.78
C ALA A 130 6.70 -0.56 5.23
N SER A 131 5.77 -0.29 6.15
CA SER A 131 5.85 -0.74 7.54
C SER A 131 5.82 -2.26 7.65
N VAL A 132 4.90 -2.93 6.93
CA VAL A 132 4.83 -4.39 6.94
C VAL A 132 6.13 -5.00 6.41
N GLY A 133 6.63 -4.52 5.27
CA GLY A 133 7.86 -5.03 4.66
C GLY A 133 9.11 -4.83 5.53
N SER A 134 9.15 -3.75 6.33
CA SER A 134 10.29 -3.46 7.21
C SER A 134 10.19 -4.11 8.58
N VAL A 135 8.98 -4.28 9.13
CA VAL A 135 8.77 -4.80 10.49
C VAL A 135 8.61 -6.32 10.52
N SER A 136 8.06 -6.94 9.46
CA SER A 136 7.81 -8.39 9.44
C SER A 136 9.05 -9.25 9.70
N PRO A 137 10.28 -8.91 9.24
CA PRO A 137 11.46 -9.71 9.55
C PRO A 137 11.79 -9.72 11.05
N TYR A 138 11.60 -8.59 11.73
CA TYR A 138 11.83 -8.49 13.18
C TYR A 138 10.79 -9.27 13.99
N VAL A 139 9.53 -9.27 13.54
CA VAL A 139 8.48 -10.10 14.15
C VAL A 139 8.78 -11.59 13.98
N GLY A 140 9.28 -12.00 12.81
CA GLY A 140 9.75 -13.37 12.57
C GLY A 140 10.92 -13.74 13.47
N LEU A 141 11.96 -12.89 13.53
CA LEU A 141 13.12 -13.07 14.40
C LEU A 141 12.73 -13.17 15.88
N PHE A 142 11.73 -12.39 16.33
CA PHE A 142 11.20 -12.52 17.68
C PHE A 142 10.62 -13.92 17.93
N GLY A 143 9.85 -14.45 16.98
CA GLY A 143 9.32 -15.82 17.04
C GLY A 143 10.43 -16.86 17.17
N THR A 144 11.50 -16.73 16.37
CA THR A 144 12.61 -17.68 16.38
C THR A 144 13.37 -17.64 17.71
N VAL A 145 13.68 -16.45 18.22
CA VAL A 145 14.35 -16.26 19.52
C VAL A 145 13.51 -16.83 20.67
N TRP A 146 12.20 -16.58 20.65
CA TRP A 146 11.29 -17.11 21.66
C TRP A 146 11.20 -18.64 21.60
N GLY A 147 11.07 -19.23 20.41
CA GLY A 147 11.01 -20.68 20.21
C GLY A 147 12.25 -21.37 20.75
N ILE A 148 13.44 -20.85 20.40
CA ILE A 148 14.72 -21.34 20.91
C ILE A 148 14.77 -21.23 22.44
N MET A 149 14.43 -20.06 23.01
CA MET A 149 14.41 -19.87 24.47
C MET A 149 13.49 -20.88 25.16
N HIS A 150 12.29 -21.09 24.63
CA HIS A 150 11.32 -22.04 25.18
C HIS A 150 11.85 -23.48 25.15
N ALA A 151 12.44 -23.90 24.02
CA ALA A 151 13.07 -25.20 23.89
C ALA A 151 14.19 -25.41 24.92
N PHE A 152 15.08 -24.43 25.10
CA PHE A 152 16.16 -24.50 26.11
C PHE A 152 15.63 -24.54 27.55
N THR A 153 14.58 -23.79 27.88
CA THR A 153 13.96 -23.85 29.23
C THR A 153 13.33 -25.21 29.52
N GLY A 154 12.72 -25.86 28.52
CA GLY A 154 12.20 -27.22 28.65
C GLY A 154 13.31 -28.24 28.92
N LEU A 155 14.45 -28.10 28.25
CA LEU A 155 15.62 -28.97 28.45
C LEU A 155 16.31 -28.79 29.80
N ALA A 156 16.31 -27.57 30.36
CA ALA A 156 16.91 -27.29 31.67
C ALA A 156 16.22 -28.06 32.82
N SER A 157 15.00 -28.57 32.60
CA SER A 157 14.27 -29.40 33.56
C SER A 157 14.57 -30.90 33.46
N LEU A 158 15.31 -31.35 32.44
CA LEU A 158 15.60 -32.76 32.18
C LEU A 158 16.99 -33.16 32.69
N GLN A 159 17.05 -34.27 33.43
CA GLN A 159 18.27 -34.79 34.06
C GLN A 159 19.24 -35.47 33.08
N GLN A 160 18.76 -35.86 31.89
CA GLN A 160 19.55 -36.38 30.76
C GLN A 160 19.05 -35.77 29.44
N VAL A 161 19.92 -35.08 28.72
CA VAL A 161 19.63 -34.41 27.45
C VAL A 161 20.16 -35.26 26.29
N THR A 162 19.34 -35.59 25.30
CA THR A 162 19.76 -36.29 24.08
C THR A 162 19.49 -35.43 22.85
N LEU A 163 20.28 -35.56 21.78
CA LEU A 163 20.11 -34.72 20.56
C LEU A 163 18.71 -34.85 19.94
N ALA A 164 18.08 -36.03 20.10
CA ALA A 164 16.71 -36.30 19.68
C ALA A 164 15.65 -35.49 20.45
N SER A 165 15.94 -35.07 21.70
CA SER A 165 15.02 -34.22 22.49
C SER A 165 15.13 -32.73 22.17
N VAL A 166 16.16 -32.31 21.41
CA VAL A 166 16.41 -30.89 21.06
C VAL A 166 15.94 -30.55 19.65
N ALA A 167 16.01 -31.52 18.72
CA ALA A 167 15.74 -31.31 17.30
C ALA A 167 14.35 -30.72 16.97
N PRO A 168 13.23 -31.11 17.63
CA PRO A 168 11.91 -30.55 17.30
C PRO A 168 11.78 -29.05 17.62
N GLY A 169 12.22 -28.62 18.81
CA GLY A 169 12.06 -27.22 19.25
C GLY A 169 12.93 -26.20 18.51
N ILE A 170 14.06 -26.63 17.93
CA ILE A 170 14.86 -25.80 17.01
C ILE A 170 14.26 -25.80 15.60
N ALA A 171 13.64 -26.90 15.15
CA ALA A 171 13.02 -26.98 13.84
C ALA A 171 11.73 -26.15 13.71
N GLU A 172 11.08 -25.83 14.83
CA GLU A 172 9.87 -24.98 14.90
C GLU A 172 10.16 -23.48 15.02
N ALA A 173 11.40 -23.11 15.36
CA ALA A 173 11.85 -21.72 15.52
C ALA A 173 12.38 -21.15 14.20
#